data_AF-A0A948B164-F1
#
_entry.id   AF-A0A948B164-F1
#
_cell.length_a   1.000
_cell.length_b   1.000
_cell.length_c   1.000
_cell.angle_alpha   90.00
_cell.angle_beta   90.00
_cell.angle_gamma   90.00
#
_symmetry.space_group_name_H-M   'P 1'
#
loop_
_entity.id
_entity.type
_entity.pdbx_description
1 polymer ?
#
loop_
_entity_poly.entity_id
_entity_poly.type
_entity_poly.pdbx_seq_one_letter_code
_entity_poly.pdbx_strand_id
1 'polypeptide(L)'
;MPPSNPSKTEATVTPREFFDVIGLGFGKGFNRQAFKTFLTKYGKRGRKIIMQTREYIQELTGYEWTDLVPLVPNLKSSTAEDRKKTRAQIQATMLENLPFMKKYKTEDMESGVQELGCATNAYVERLIADYYPNEETMKMDHTVETTNNPAKLMLMAFNDDMDSKLRFDAARKLLLMQYIGEIRDCSEKEEDNAEALNYMMSLFNERIIELPKGAKIGARTLRYLVSRHTQDTLATESTEILDSQPEDLEGDKLTRVTPLPSHKTTVTNEAGQEREIFFGLIPRAKVDESRLIKTMRYGCHVGEKDVDLNGIRLNFDNREDWADFFRMQIIAKVKNEIREGLHERLEGNLNEDERKEILARLDNLDQNKEVWDEFFRGIIKGEMKNEDERKKILKKLNNIEQNIEISEPKDSLDGGGFAGSAASSSKDLKIFKLKMKITRADGRRHPYEFQIFLPDGYADIKYRQGVNTYHIDKFFTEGVDQQLFPEHYYKGIDREKAHERNVRRAHEKVWGDNSH
;
A
#
# COMPACT_ATOMS: atom_id res chain seq x y z
N MET A 1 23.35 29.68 -12.07
CA MET A 1 23.62 28.54 -11.17
C MET A 1 23.54 27.26 -12.00
N PRO A 2 24.50 26.34 -11.92
CA PRO A 2 24.35 25.03 -12.57
C PRO A 2 23.23 24.26 -11.87
N PRO A 3 22.50 23.38 -12.59
CA PRO A 3 21.39 22.64 -12.01
C PRO A 3 21.91 21.75 -10.89
N SER A 4 21.26 21.83 -9.73
CA SER A 4 21.51 20.93 -8.61
C SER A 4 21.36 19.48 -9.09
N ASN A 5 22.40 18.67 -8.87
CA ASN A 5 22.33 17.23 -9.07
C ASN A 5 21.08 16.70 -8.36
N PRO A 6 20.24 15.86 -9.02
CA PRO A 6 19.24 15.10 -8.28
C PRO A 6 20.00 14.31 -7.22
N SER A 7 19.61 14.47 -5.95
CA SER A 7 20.18 13.70 -4.87
C SER A 7 20.10 12.23 -5.27
N LYS A 8 21.26 11.59 -5.44
CA LYS A 8 21.32 10.12 -5.51
C LYS A 8 20.81 9.66 -4.15
N THR A 9 19.53 9.32 -4.06
CA THR A 9 19.01 8.55 -2.94
C THR A 9 19.85 7.28 -2.89
N GLU A 10 20.73 7.20 -1.89
CA GLU A 10 21.57 6.03 -1.69
C GLU A 10 20.65 4.82 -1.51
N ALA A 11 20.84 3.78 -2.33
CA ALA A 11 20.02 2.59 -2.24
C ALA A 11 20.08 1.99 -0.83
N THR A 12 18.94 1.91 -0.16
CA THR A 12 18.76 1.26 1.14
C THR A 12 18.72 -0.25 0.98
N VAL A 13 19.37 -0.97 1.90
CA VAL A 13 19.31 -2.44 1.96
C VAL A 13 17.96 -2.84 2.51
N THR A 14 17.18 -3.56 1.72
CA THR A 14 15.85 -4.00 2.14
C THR A 14 15.96 -5.17 3.13
N PRO A 15 14.99 -5.37 4.04
CA PRO A 15 15.02 -6.50 4.96
C PRO A 15 15.18 -7.84 4.24
N ARG A 16 14.45 -8.03 3.14
CA ARG A 16 14.53 -9.24 2.31
C ARG A 16 15.94 -9.50 1.79
N GLU A 17 16.59 -8.48 1.23
CA GLU A 17 17.95 -8.61 0.71
C GLU A 17 18.97 -8.90 1.82
N PHE A 18 18.76 -8.36 3.02
CA PHE A 18 19.58 -8.69 4.18
C PHE A 18 19.42 -10.18 4.59
N PHE A 19 18.19 -10.68 4.72
CA PHE A 19 17.93 -12.08 5.06
C PHE A 19 18.40 -13.06 3.97
N ASP A 20 18.25 -12.71 2.69
CA ASP A 20 18.75 -13.52 1.57
C ASP A 20 20.30 -13.61 1.55
N VAL A 21 20.98 -12.55 1.97
CA VAL A 21 22.46 -12.44 1.99
C VAL A 21 23.10 -13.19 3.15
N ILE A 22 22.46 -13.22 4.31
CA ILE A 22 22.95 -13.93 5.50
C ILE A 22 22.57 -15.42 5.49
N GLY A 23 22.04 -15.95 4.38
CA GLY A 23 21.72 -17.37 4.23
C GLY A 23 20.45 -17.82 4.95
N LEU A 24 19.61 -16.88 5.38
CA LEU A 24 18.26 -17.12 5.90
C LEU A 24 17.18 -16.99 4.80
N GLY A 25 17.59 -16.71 3.56
CA GLY A 25 16.71 -16.73 2.39
C GLY A 25 16.09 -18.11 2.16
N PHE A 26 14.94 -18.12 1.50
CA PHE A 26 14.00 -19.23 1.31
C PHE A 26 14.54 -20.41 0.46
N GLY A 27 15.76 -20.89 0.71
CA GLY A 27 16.42 -22.00 0.03
C GLY A 27 17.67 -22.51 0.78
N LYS A 28 18.28 -23.60 0.29
CA LYS A 28 19.37 -24.34 0.96
C LYS A 28 20.66 -23.51 1.10
N GLY A 29 20.84 -22.86 2.25
CA GLY A 29 22.10 -22.25 2.69
C GLY A 29 22.52 -20.97 1.96
N PHE A 30 23.71 -20.46 2.29
CA PHE A 30 24.28 -19.20 1.77
C PHE A 30 24.18 -19.10 0.24
N ASN A 31 23.31 -18.21 -0.25
CA ASN A 31 23.08 -18.00 -1.67
C ASN A 31 24.17 -17.09 -2.26
N ARG A 32 25.23 -17.69 -2.79
CA ARG A 32 26.36 -16.98 -3.45
C ARG A 32 25.91 -16.02 -4.54
N GLN A 33 24.81 -16.31 -5.23
CA GLN A 33 24.28 -15.46 -6.29
C GLN A 33 23.55 -14.23 -5.72
N ALA A 34 22.77 -14.41 -4.65
CA ALA A 34 22.16 -13.30 -3.91
C ALA A 34 23.24 -12.40 -3.29
N PHE A 35 24.28 -12.99 -2.69
CA PHE A 35 25.43 -12.26 -2.16
C PHE A 35 26.17 -11.44 -3.22
N LYS A 36 26.44 -12.03 -4.40
CA LYS A 36 27.05 -11.30 -5.53
C LYS A 36 26.15 -10.18 -6.04
N THR A 37 24.85 -10.42 -6.10
CA THR A 37 23.85 -9.42 -6.53
C THR A 37 23.79 -8.26 -5.55
N PHE A 38 23.78 -8.55 -4.24
CA PHE A 38 23.82 -7.57 -3.17
C PHE A 38 25.08 -6.71 -3.20
N LEU A 39 26.26 -7.33 -3.34
CA LEU A 39 27.53 -6.60 -3.44
C LEU A 39 27.61 -5.74 -4.70
N THR A 40 27.02 -6.20 -5.80
CA THR A 40 26.92 -5.42 -7.04
C THR A 40 25.99 -4.22 -6.87
N LYS A 41 24.84 -4.41 -6.21
CA LYS A 41 23.82 -3.37 -5.99
C LYS A 41 24.25 -2.30 -4.99
N TYR A 42 24.89 -2.70 -3.89
CA TYR A 42 25.19 -1.81 -2.76
C TYR A 42 26.68 -1.43 -2.64
N GLY A 43 27.56 -2.02 -3.46
CA GLY A 43 28.96 -1.66 -3.57
C GLY A 43 29.70 -1.63 -2.22
N LYS A 44 30.41 -0.52 -1.95
CA LYS A 44 31.17 -0.33 -0.69
C LYS A 44 30.27 -0.32 0.55
N ARG A 45 29.02 0.15 0.45
CA ARG A 45 28.07 0.18 1.57
C ARG A 45 27.56 -1.21 1.90
N GLY A 46 27.23 -2.02 0.89
CA GLY A 46 26.90 -3.44 1.07
C GLY A 46 28.04 -4.21 1.70
N ARG A 47 29.28 -3.98 1.21
CA ARG A 47 30.50 -4.53 1.85
C ARG A 47 30.67 -4.04 3.28
N LYS A 48 30.40 -2.77 3.58
CA LYS A 48 30.48 -2.21 4.93
C LYS A 48 29.42 -2.80 5.85
N ILE A 49 28.18 -3.00 5.41
CA ILE A 49 27.13 -3.63 6.20
C ILE A 49 27.52 -5.08 6.49
N ILE A 50 27.93 -5.85 5.46
CA ILE A 50 28.40 -7.22 5.64
C ILE A 50 29.65 -7.28 6.52
N MET A 51 30.62 -6.38 6.32
CA MET A 51 31.85 -6.32 7.13
C MET A 51 31.57 -5.86 8.54
N GLN A 52 30.66 -4.92 8.79
CA GLN A 52 30.25 -4.55 10.13
C GLN A 52 29.53 -5.72 10.79
N THR A 53 28.59 -6.39 10.12
CA THR A 53 27.98 -7.62 10.64
C THR A 53 29.02 -8.71 10.89
N ARG A 54 30.02 -8.86 10.03
CA ARG A 54 31.12 -9.85 10.12
C ARG A 54 32.13 -9.53 11.22
N GLU A 55 32.72 -8.34 11.22
CA GLU A 55 33.66 -7.82 12.21
C GLU A 55 33.01 -7.83 13.59
N TYR A 56 31.73 -7.50 13.67
CA TYR A 56 30.97 -7.50 14.91
C TYR A 56 30.69 -8.92 15.43
N ILE A 57 30.31 -9.84 14.55
CA ILE A 57 30.16 -11.25 14.90
C ILE A 57 31.51 -11.87 15.27
N GLN A 58 32.59 -11.45 14.63
CA GLN A 58 33.95 -11.89 14.91
C GLN A 58 34.49 -11.32 16.23
N GLU A 59 34.19 -10.06 16.56
CA GLU A 59 34.51 -9.43 17.84
C GLU A 59 33.72 -10.07 18.99
N LEU A 60 32.46 -10.48 18.74
CA LEU A 60 31.59 -11.14 19.71
C LEU A 60 31.90 -12.62 19.95
N THR A 61 32.35 -13.33 18.92
CA THR A 61 32.57 -14.79 18.99
C THR A 61 34.04 -15.18 19.08
N GLY A 62 34.95 -14.28 18.70
CA GLY A 62 36.38 -14.54 18.55
C GLY A 62 36.76 -15.29 17.27
N TYR A 63 35.80 -15.55 16.35
CA TYR A 63 36.02 -16.36 15.14
C TYR A 63 35.80 -15.55 13.85
N GLU A 64 36.62 -15.81 12.83
CA GLU A 64 36.41 -15.25 11.50
C GLU A 64 35.09 -15.76 10.90
N TRP A 65 34.37 -14.92 10.15
CA TRP A 65 33.09 -15.28 9.50
C TRP A 65 33.17 -16.53 8.61
N THR A 66 34.34 -16.84 8.06
CA THR A 66 34.60 -18.06 7.30
C THR A 66 34.55 -19.33 8.15
N ASP A 67 34.76 -19.20 9.46
CA ASP A 67 34.75 -20.29 10.44
C ASP A 67 33.34 -20.50 11.03
N LEU A 68 32.45 -19.52 10.88
CA LEU A 68 31.06 -19.60 11.37
C LEU A 68 30.12 -20.37 10.42
N VAL A 69 30.47 -20.49 9.15
CA VAL A 69 29.68 -21.22 8.14
C VAL A 69 29.65 -22.75 8.38
N PRO A 70 30.67 -23.36 9.04
CA PRO A 70 30.59 -24.76 9.48
C PRO A 70 30.46 -24.97 11.01
N LEU A 71 30.40 -23.92 11.83
CA LEU A 71 30.43 -24.05 13.30
C LEU A 71 29.15 -23.52 13.96
N VAL A 72 28.12 -24.37 13.98
CA VAL A 72 27.21 -24.40 15.13
C VAL A 72 27.37 -25.62 16.06
N PRO A 73 28.16 -26.65 15.74
CA PRO A 73 28.62 -27.57 16.77
C PRO A 73 30.14 -27.53 16.92
N ASN A 74 30.67 -26.61 17.75
CA ASN A 74 31.84 -26.84 18.61
C ASN A 74 32.32 -25.55 19.33
N LEU A 75 31.62 -25.14 20.39
CA LEU A 75 32.21 -24.27 21.43
C LEU A 75 33.10 -25.11 22.35
N LYS A 76 34.25 -25.56 21.83
CA LYS A 76 35.26 -26.26 22.64
C LYS A 76 36.10 -25.25 23.41
N SER A 77 35.69 -24.91 24.64
CA SER A 77 36.57 -24.59 25.81
C SER A 77 36.00 -23.63 26.86
N SER A 78 34.78 -23.10 26.71
CA SER A 78 34.21 -22.18 27.73
C SER A 78 33.33 -22.91 28.76
N THR A 79 33.15 -22.35 29.96
CA THR A 79 32.23 -22.91 30.95
C THR A 79 30.76 -22.73 30.51
N ALA A 80 29.81 -23.43 31.13
CA ALA A 80 28.39 -23.24 30.83
C ALA A 80 27.91 -21.79 31.12
N GLU A 81 28.49 -21.16 32.14
CA GLU A 81 28.27 -19.76 32.53
C GLU A 81 28.74 -18.80 31.42
N ASP A 82 29.94 -19.03 30.87
CA ASP A 82 30.53 -18.21 29.82
C ASP A 82 29.74 -18.31 28.52
N ARG A 83 29.30 -19.53 28.13
CA ARG A 83 28.42 -19.71 26.96
C ARG A 83 27.09 -18.97 27.15
N LYS A 84 26.54 -18.94 28.37
CA LYS A 84 25.29 -18.24 28.69
C LYS A 84 25.47 -16.72 28.63
N LYS A 85 26.61 -16.20 29.13
CA LYS A 85 26.97 -14.78 29.09
C LYS A 85 27.25 -14.28 27.68
N THR A 86 28.04 -15.01 26.89
CA THR A 86 28.30 -14.69 25.48
C THR A 86 27.02 -14.72 24.64
N ARG A 87 26.14 -15.71 24.85
CA ARG A 87 24.81 -15.73 24.20
C ARG A 87 23.97 -14.52 24.60
N ALA A 88 23.92 -14.14 25.87
CA ALA A 88 23.19 -12.95 26.32
C ALA A 88 23.75 -11.65 25.74
N GLN A 89 25.08 -11.54 25.60
CA GLN A 89 25.76 -10.38 25.01
C GLN A 89 25.47 -10.25 23.51
N ILE A 90 25.61 -11.35 22.75
CA ILE A 90 25.21 -11.43 21.33
C ILE A 90 23.73 -11.06 21.18
N GLN A 91 22.90 -11.50 22.13
CA GLN A 91 21.47 -11.24 22.10
C GLN A 91 21.13 -9.75 22.28
N ALA A 92 21.65 -9.09 23.31
CA ALA A 92 21.49 -7.64 23.54
C ALA A 92 22.04 -6.82 22.36
N THR A 93 23.20 -7.24 21.86
CA THR A 93 23.86 -6.90 20.61
C THR A 93 23.02 -6.74 19.35
N MET A 94 22.42 -7.86 18.99
CA MET A 94 21.64 -8.00 17.78
C MET A 94 20.30 -7.26 17.91
N LEU A 95 19.75 -7.17 19.13
CA LEU A 95 18.56 -6.36 19.41
C LEU A 95 18.81 -4.88 19.11
N GLU A 96 19.94 -4.31 19.51
CA GLU A 96 20.25 -2.89 19.29
C GLU A 96 20.43 -2.52 17.80
N ASN A 97 20.79 -3.48 16.96
CA ASN A 97 21.09 -3.25 15.53
C ASN A 97 19.95 -3.61 14.57
N LEU A 98 18.88 -4.24 15.04
CA LEU A 98 17.68 -4.45 14.25
C LEU A 98 16.98 -3.09 14.02
N PRO A 99 16.75 -2.67 12.76
CA PRO A 99 16.24 -1.33 12.47
C PRO A 99 14.93 -0.97 13.19
N PHE A 100 14.03 -1.94 13.43
CA PHE A 100 12.77 -1.75 14.14
C PHE A 100 12.90 -1.66 15.67
N MET A 101 14.02 -2.13 16.23
CA MET A 101 14.25 -2.11 17.68
C MET A 101 14.69 -0.75 18.19
N LYS A 102 15.11 0.16 17.30
CA LYS A 102 15.59 1.51 17.62
C LYS A 102 14.55 2.41 18.30
N LYS A 103 13.26 2.07 18.18
CA LYS A 103 12.14 2.83 18.79
C LYS A 103 11.83 2.45 20.23
N TYR A 104 12.13 1.21 20.61
CA TYR A 104 11.84 0.79 21.97
C TYR A 104 12.90 1.38 22.91
N LYS A 105 12.51 2.37 23.72
CA LYS A 105 13.33 2.82 24.86
C LYS A 105 13.63 1.60 25.73
N THR A 106 14.82 1.54 26.32
CA THR A 106 15.31 0.40 27.12
C THR A 106 14.34 -0.08 28.21
N GLU A 107 13.45 0.79 28.68
CA GLU A 107 12.48 0.53 29.75
C GLU A 107 11.17 -0.13 29.24
N ASP A 108 10.80 0.05 27.97
CA ASP A 108 9.57 -0.51 27.35
C ASP A 108 9.84 -1.64 26.33
N MET A 109 11.11 -1.98 26.15
CA MET A 109 11.57 -2.90 25.10
C MET A 109 11.02 -4.31 25.24
N GLU A 110 10.96 -4.86 26.45
CA GLU A 110 10.45 -6.22 26.65
C GLU A 110 8.95 -6.32 26.36
N SER A 111 8.16 -5.37 26.84
CA SER A 111 6.70 -5.33 26.61
C SER A 111 6.37 -5.12 25.13
N GLY A 112 7.05 -4.17 24.49
CA GLY A 112 6.85 -3.88 23.07
C GLY A 112 7.27 -5.03 22.14
N VAL A 113 8.39 -5.70 22.46
CA VAL A 113 8.82 -6.92 21.76
C VAL A 113 7.83 -8.06 21.95
N GLN A 114 7.31 -8.23 23.17
CA GLN A 114 6.31 -9.24 23.47
C GLN A 114 5.04 -9.00 22.66
N GLU A 115 4.53 -7.77 22.63
CA GLU A 115 3.35 -7.40 21.86
C GLU A 115 3.56 -7.64 20.35
N LEU A 116 4.71 -7.23 19.81
CA LEU A 116 5.06 -7.42 18.41
C LEU A 116 5.16 -8.90 18.03
N GLY A 117 5.76 -9.72 18.89
CA GLY A 117 5.83 -11.16 18.70
C GLY A 117 4.45 -11.82 18.71
N CYS A 118 3.58 -11.44 19.66
CA CYS A 118 2.19 -11.90 19.71
C CYS A 118 1.39 -11.47 18.48
N ALA A 119 1.53 -10.22 18.03
CA ALA A 119 0.89 -9.72 16.82
C ALA A 119 1.34 -10.48 15.57
N THR A 120 2.63 -10.85 15.52
CA THR A 120 3.20 -11.66 14.44
C THR A 120 2.60 -13.06 14.43
N ASN A 121 2.48 -13.72 15.59
CA ASN A 121 1.84 -15.03 15.69
C ASN A 121 0.39 -14.97 15.19
N ALA A 122 -0.40 -14.02 15.70
CA ALA A 122 -1.80 -13.84 15.31
C ALA A 122 -1.95 -13.57 13.80
N TYR A 123 -0.98 -12.86 13.21
CA TYR A 123 -0.96 -12.63 11.76
C TYR A 123 -0.71 -13.93 10.98
N VAL A 124 0.28 -14.74 11.36
CA VAL A 124 0.56 -16.03 10.71
C VAL A 124 -0.64 -16.97 10.83
N GLU A 125 -1.26 -17.05 12.01
CA GLU A 125 -2.46 -17.86 12.23
C GLU A 125 -3.62 -17.43 11.33
N ARG A 126 -3.85 -16.12 11.20
CA ARG A 126 -4.88 -15.58 10.30
C ARG A 126 -4.60 -15.93 8.84
N LEU A 127 -3.37 -15.77 8.37
CA LEU A 127 -3.00 -16.15 7.01
C LEU A 127 -3.24 -17.64 6.75
N ILE A 128 -2.91 -18.51 7.70
CA ILE A 128 -3.18 -19.95 7.58
C ILE A 128 -4.70 -20.19 7.55
N ALA A 129 -5.46 -19.56 8.44
CA ALA A 129 -6.92 -19.71 8.47
C ALA A 129 -7.59 -19.24 7.16
N ASP A 130 -7.13 -18.13 6.61
CA ASP A 130 -7.70 -17.49 5.43
C ASP A 130 -7.28 -18.19 4.13
N TYR A 131 -6.01 -18.61 4.00
CA TYR A 131 -5.46 -19.14 2.75
C TYR A 131 -5.20 -20.65 2.77
N TYR A 132 -4.98 -21.25 3.93
CA TYR A 132 -4.69 -22.68 4.09
C TYR A 132 -5.54 -23.33 5.19
N PRO A 133 -6.87 -23.23 5.08
CA PRO A 133 -7.77 -23.74 6.10
C PRO A 133 -7.55 -25.25 6.26
N ASN A 134 -7.39 -25.68 7.51
CA ASN A 134 -7.12 -27.06 7.96
C ASN A 134 -5.69 -27.58 7.74
N GLU A 135 -4.74 -26.75 7.30
CA GLU A 135 -3.34 -27.16 7.15
C GLU A 135 -2.56 -26.96 8.47
N GLU A 136 -2.74 -27.89 9.41
CA GLU A 136 -2.09 -27.78 10.74
C GLU A 136 -0.55 -27.82 10.67
N THR A 137 0.00 -28.45 9.63
CA THR A 137 1.44 -28.54 9.41
C THR A 137 2.10 -27.18 9.15
N MET A 138 1.31 -26.17 8.74
CA MET A 138 1.75 -24.79 8.53
C MET A 138 1.90 -23.98 9.81
N LYS A 139 1.31 -24.46 10.92
CA LYS A 139 1.43 -23.80 12.21
C LYS A 139 2.92 -23.66 12.58
N MET A 140 3.20 -22.54 13.21
CA MET A 140 4.53 -22.25 13.72
C MET A 140 4.89 -23.29 14.80
N ASP A 141 6.16 -23.73 14.83
CA ASP A 141 6.62 -24.56 15.94
C ASP A 141 6.39 -23.87 17.29
N HIS A 142 5.87 -24.60 18.28
CA HIS A 142 5.50 -24.03 19.59
C HIS A 142 6.70 -23.34 20.28
N THR A 143 7.91 -23.84 20.07
CA THR A 143 9.14 -23.24 20.61
C THR A 143 9.37 -21.85 20.02
N VAL A 144 9.12 -21.68 18.73
CA VAL A 144 9.25 -20.39 18.03
C VAL A 144 8.08 -19.48 18.38
N GLU A 145 6.86 -20.03 18.41
CA GLU A 145 5.63 -19.32 18.74
C GLU A 145 5.73 -18.64 20.12
N THR A 146 6.23 -19.35 21.13
CA THR A 146 6.42 -18.83 22.49
C THR A 146 7.67 -17.97 22.66
N THR A 147 8.58 -17.98 21.68
CA THR A 147 9.78 -17.13 21.70
C THR A 147 9.50 -15.81 20.99
N ASN A 148 9.35 -14.73 21.75
CA ASN A 148 9.18 -13.38 21.19
C ASN A 148 10.46 -12.56 21.19
N ASN A 149 11.49 -12.95 21.94
CA ASN A 149 12.77 -12.25 21.97
C ASN A 149 13.50 -12.39 20.60
N PRO A 150 13.70 -11.30 19.82
CA PRO A 150 14.28 -11.36 18.49
C PRO A 150 15.67 -12.01 18.47
N ALA A 151 16.43 -11.79 19.53
CA ALA A 151 17.77 -12.31 19.64
C ALA A 151 17.79 -13.83 19.81
N LYS A 152 16.86 -14.37 20.61
CA LYS A 152 16.65 -15.82 20.72
C LYS A 152 16.19 -16.40 19.39
N LEU A 153 15.24 -15.75 18.71
CA LEU A 153 14.79 -16.18 17.39
C LEU A 153 15.94 -16.19 16.36
N MET A 154 16.85 -15.23 16.45
CA MET A 154 17.99 -15.15 15.54
C MET A 154 18.97 -16.28 15.78
N LEU A 155 19.30 -16.56 17.05
CA LEU A 155 20.11 -17.72 17.41
C LEU A 155 19.44 -19.03 16.96
N MET A 156 18.12 -19.16 17.09
CA MET A 156 17.39 -20.32 16.60
C MET A 156 17.53 -20.44 15.07
N ALA A 157 17.33 -19.34 14.33
CA ALA A 157 17.42 -19.32 12.87
C ALA A 157 18.80 -19.75 12.33
N PHE A 158 19.89 -19.40 13.03
CA PHE A 158 21.24 -19.77 12.64
C PHE A 158 21.72 -21.13 13.16
N ASN A 159 20.94 -21.82 14.01
CA ASN A 159 21.45 -23.02 14.67
C ASN A 159 21.37 -24.27 13.79
N ASP A 160 22.46 -24.66 13.14
CA ASP A 160 22.50 -25.83 12.24
C ASP A 160 22.15 -27.17 12.91
N ASP A 161 22.28 -27.27 14.23
CA ASP A 161 21.88 -28.47 14.98
C ASP A 161 20.36 -28.57 15.17
N MET A 162 19.61 -27.49 14.89
CA MET A 162 18.16 -27.47 14.96
C MET A 162 17.52 -27.93 13.65
N ASP A 163 16.31 -28.49 13.79
CA ASP A 163 15.48 -28.84 12.65
C ASP A 163 15.30 -27.64 11.69
N SER A 164 15.40 -27.94 10.40
CA SER A 164 15.38 -26.93 9.35
C SER A 164 14.07 -26.12 9.29
N LYS A 165 12.93 -26.72 9.65
CA LYS A 165 11.64 -26.01 9.76
C LYS A 165 11.63 -25.10 10.98
N LEU A 166 12.16 -25.54 12.13
CA LEU A 166 12.23 -24.70 13.34
C LEU A 166 13.10 -23.45 13.10
N ARG A 167 14.26 -23.62 12.44
CA ARG A 167 15.09 -22.49 12.01
C ARG A 167 14.35 -21.53 11.10
N PHE A 168 13.63 -22.08 10.13
CA PHE A 168 12.83 -21.31 9.20
C PHE A 168 11.73 -20.52 9.89
N ASP A 169 10.95 -21.18 10.76
CA ASP A 169 9.88 -20.55 11.53
C ASP A 169 10.43 -19.36 12.33
N ALA A 170 11.61 -19.50 12.93
CA ALA A 170 12.27 -18.42 13.67
C ALA A 170 12.70 -17.26 12.76
N ALA A 171 13.30 -17.54 11.61
CA ALA A 171 13.67 -16.52 10.62
C ALA A 171 12.44 -15.79 10.05
N ARG A 172 11.36 -16.53 9.75
CA ARG A 172 10.09 -15.99 9.28
C ARG A 172 9.46 -15.07 10.32
N LYS A 173 9.40 -15.51 11.58
CA LYS A 173 8.86 -14.68 12.68
C LYS A 173 9.65 -13.39 12.82
N LEU A 174 10.98 -13.44 12.77
CA LEU A 174 11.83 -12.25 12.78
C LEU A 174 11.55 -11.27 11.65
N LEU A 175 11.44 -11.79 10.42
CA LEU A 175 11.13 -10.98 9.24
C LEU A 175 9.76 -10.30 9.38
N LEU A 176 8.75 -11.03 9.86
CA LEU A 176 7.41 -10.49 10.06
C LEU A 176 7.37 -9.49 11.21
N MET A 177 8.08 -9.73 12.31
CA MET A 177 8.24 -8.76 13.39
C MET A 177 8.87 -7.46 12.87
N GLN A 178 9.90 -7.54 12.03
CA GLN A 178 10.48 -6.35 11.37
C GLN A 178 9.40 -5.61 10.57
N TYR A 179 8.68 -6.29 9.67
CA TYR A 179 7.70 -5.61 8.81
C TYR A 179 6.50 -5.05 9.58
N ILE A 180 5.96 -5.80 10.54
CA ILE A 180 4.85 -5.35 11.39
C ILE A 180 5.30 -4.18 12.27
N GLY A 181 6.54 -4.25 12.79
CA GLY A 181 7.17 -3.17 13.51
C GLY A 181 7.26 -1.91 12.66
N GLU A 182 7.79 -2.01 11.44
CA GLU A 182 7.85 -0.89 10.48
C GLU A 182 6.46 -0.34 10.09
N ILE A 183 5.44 -1.20 9.96
CA ILE A 183 4.05 -0.80 9.70
C ILE A 183 3.50 0.03 10.86
N ARG A 184 3.63 -0.48 12.09
CA ARG A 184 3.18 0.20 13.31
C ARG A 184 4.00 1.45 13.64
N ASP A 185 5.26 1.48 13.22
CA ASP A 185 6.16 2.61 13.41
C ASP A 185 5.96 3.73 12.38
N CYS A 186 5.08 3.52 11.39
CA CYS A 186 4.64 4.63 10.55
C CYS A 186 3.76 5.64 11.30
N SER A 187 3.73 5.70 12.63
CA SER A 187 2.81 6.53 13.43
C SER A 187 2.84 8.03 13.07
N GLU A 188 4.03 8.62 12.86
CA GLU A 188 4.13 10.02 12.39
C GLU A 188 3.55 10.18 10.97
N LYS A 189 3.80 9.19 10.10
CA LYS A 189 3.19 9.16 8.75
C LYS A 189 1.70 8.87 8.82
N GLU A 190 1.21 8.12 9.79
CA GLU A 190 -0.21 7.79 9.99
C GLU A 190 -0.98 8.99 10.50
N GLU A 191 -0.39 9.79 11.39
CA GLU A 191 -0.93 11.10 11.78
C GLU A 191 -0.99 12.05 10.58
N ASP A 192 0.11 12.20 9.82
CA ASP A 192 0.12 13.00 8.59
C ASP A 192 -0.88 12.49 7.54
N ASN A 193 -1.06 11.18 7.44
CA ASN A 193 -2.01 10.56 6.52
C ASN A 193 -3.45 10.75 6.99
N ALA A 194 -3.72 10.60 8.29
CA ALA A 194 -5.03 10.85 8.87
C ALA A 194 -5.40 12.33 8.73
N GLU A 195 -4.46 13.24 8.98
CA GLU A 195 -4.63 14.67 8.75
C GLU A 195 -4.94 14.96 7.28
N ALA A 196 -4.18 14.39 6.34
CA ALA A 196 -4.45 14.53 4.90
C ALA A 196 -5.86 14.04 4.53
N LEU A 197 -6.24 12.84 4.97
CA LEU A 197 -7.57 12.29 4.67
C LEU A 197 -8.66 13.15 5.30
N ASN A 198 -8.49 13.58 6.55
CA ASN A 198 -9.43 14.47 7.24
C ASN A 198 -9.58 15.81 6.52
N TYR A 199 -8.48 16.40 6.06
CA TYR A 199 -8.48 17.61 5.25
C TYR A 199 -9.29 17.44 3.95
N MET A 200 -9.09 16.34 3.22
CA MET A 200 -9.93 16.11 2.05
C MET A 200 -11.39 15.90 2.43
N MET A 201 -11.67 15.18 3.52
CA MET A 201 -13.04 14.96 3.98
C MET A 201 -13.73 16.24 4.44
N SER A 202 -13.04 17.17 5.10
CA SER A 202 -13.59 18.49 5.40
C SER A 202 -13.88 19.26 4.12
N LEU A 203 -12.95 19.27 3.15
CA LEU A 203 -13.17 19.90 1.85
C LEU A 203 -14.42 19.33 1.14
N PHE A 204 -14.57 18.01 1.12
CA PHE A 204 -15.77 17.37 0.56
C PHE A 204 -17.03 17.83 1.28
N ASN A 205 -17.06 17.75 2.62
CA ASN A 205 -18.25 18.05 3.41
C ASN A 205 -18.63 19.54 3.43
N GLU A 206 -17.65 20.44 3.39
CA GLU A 206 -17.86 21.88 3.59
C GLU A 206 -18.01 22.65 2.27
N ARG A 207 -17.34 22.19 1.20
CA ARG A 207 -17.21 22.99 -0.03
C ARG A 207 -17.69 22.31 -1.31
N ILE A 208 -17.87 20.99 -1.31
CA ILE A 208 -18.21 20.21 -2.50
C ILE A 208 -19.60 19.60 -2.41
N ILE A 209 -19.91 18.91 -1.30
CA ILE A 209 -21.17 18.22 -1.11
C ILE A 209 -22.26 19.26 -0.85
N GLU A 210 -23.27 19.27 -1.71
CA GLU A 210 -24.49 20.03 -1.48
C GLU A 210 -25.40 19.24 -0.54
N LEU A 211 -25.68 19.82 0.63
CA LEU A 211 -26.60 19.24 1.58
C LEU A 211 -28.04 19.61 1.20
N PRO A 212 -28.97 18.64 1.19
CA PRO A 212 -30.38 18.95 1.09
C PRO A 212 -30.81 19.91 2.22
N LYS A 213 -31.75 20.82 1.94
CA LYS A 213 -32.19 21.82 2.90
C LYS A 213 -32.72 21.15 4.19
N GLY A 214 -32.12 21.47 5.33
CA GLY A 214 -32.46 20.88 6.64
C GLY A 214 -31.80 19.52 6.93
N ALA A 215 -30.98 18.99 6.03
CA ALA A 215 -30.23 17.76 6.25
C ALA A 215 -28.96 18.01 7.07
N LYS A 216 -28.54 16.99 7.82
CA LYS A 216 -27.27 17.01 8.55
C LYS A 216 -26.09 16.79 7.60
N ILE A 217 -24.92 17.30 7.97
CA ILE A 217 -23.64 16.97 7.31
C ILE A 217 -23.52 15.45 7.16
N GLY A 218 -23.13 15.00 5.97
CA GLY A 218 -23.05 13.58 5.63
C GLY A 218 -24.35 12.95 5.14
N ALA A 219 -25.41 13.72 4.94
CA ALA A 219 -26.62 13.25 4.26
C ALA A 219 -26.29 12.72 2.85
N ARG A 220 -26.91 11.58 2.50
CA ARG A 220 -26.70 10.87 1.24
C ARG A 220 -28.05 10.54 0.62
N THR A 221 -28.15 10.69 -0.68
CA THR A 221 -29.25 10.13 -1.47
C THR A 221 -28.92 8.68 -1.74
N LEU A 222 -29.80 7.76 -1.33
CA LEU A 222 -29.63 6.35 -1.64
C LEU A 222 -30.14 6.09 -3.06
N ARG A 223 -29.24 5.70 -3.96
CA ARG A 223 -29.56 5.23 -5.32
C ARG A 223 -29.17 3.76 -5.44
N TYR A 224 -29.50 3.12 -6.54
CA TYR A 224 -29.29 1.68 -6.73
C TYR A 224 -28.63 1.42 -8.08
N LEU A 225 -27.46 0.79 -8.06
CA LEU A 225 -26.83 0.25 -9.25
C LEU A 225 -27.36 -1.16 -9.51
N VAL A 226 -28.09 -1.33 -10.59
CA VAL A 226 -28.46 -2.63 -11.13
C VAL A 226 -27.40 -3.04 -12.13
N SER A 227 -26.74 -4.17 -11.90
CA SER A 227 -25.71 -4.71 -12.79
C SER A 227 -26.03 -6.14 -13.19
N ARG A 228 -25.88 -6.45 -14.47
CA ARG A 228 -26.02 -7.81 -15.03
C ARG A 228 -24.65 -8.35 -15.41
N HIS A 229 -24.40 -9.62 -15.13
CA HIS A 229 -23.10 -10.24 -15.28
C HIS A 229 -23.12 -11.50 -16.15
N THR A 230 -22.04 -11.77 -16.88
CA THR A 230 -21.90 -13.03 -17.64
C THR A 230 -21.78 -14.22 -16.69
N GLN A 231 -22.35 -15.38 -17.02
CA GLN A 231 -22.23 -16.57 -16.17
C GLN A 231 -20.78 -17.09 -16.03
N ASP A 232 -20.02 -17.09 -17.12
CA ASP A 232 -18.71 -17.75 -17.17
C ASP A 232 -17.57 -16.91 -16.57
N THR A 233 -17.61 -15.59 -16.80
CA THR A 233 -16.52 -14.68 -16.39
C THR A 233 -16.92 -13.72 -15.29
N LEU A 234 -18.22 -13.65 -14.96
CA LEU A 234 -18.82 -12.69 -14.03
C LEU A 234 -18.53 -11.21 -14.38
N ALA A 235 -18.05 -10.95 -15.60
CA ALA A 235 -17.87 -9.61 -16.13
C ALA A 235 -19.22 -8.92 -16.26
N THR A 236 -19.24 -7.63 -15.97
CA THR A 236 -20.43 -6.80 -16.09
C THR A 236 -20.79 -6.62 -17.56
N GLU A 237 -21.98 -7.07 -17.95
CA GLU A 237 -22.56 -6.94 -19.29
C GLU A 237 -23.26 -5.60 -19.46
N SER A 238 -24.03 -5.21 -18.44
CA SER A 238 -24.82 -3.98 -18.45
C SER A 238 -25.00 -3.42 -17.06
N THR A 239 -25.22 -2.11 -16.98
CA THR A 239 -25.48 -1.40 -15.73
C THR A 239 -26.53 -0.32 -15.91
N GLU A 240 -27.32 -0.10 -14.88
CA GLU A 240 -28.30 0.97 -14.78
C GLU A 240 -28.29 1.55 -13.36
N ILE A 241 -28.48 2.86 -13.22
CA ILE A 241 -28.64 3.51 -11.91
C ILE A 241 -30.10 3.93 -11.77
N LEU A 242 -30.72 3.52 -10.67
CA LEU A 242 -32.09 3.82 -10.31
C LEU A 242 -32.14 4.68 -9.03
N ASP A 243 -33.07 5.63 -8.98
CA ASP A 243 -33.28 6.47 -7.79
C ASP A 243 -34.12 5.78 -6.71
N SER A 244 -34.78 4.68 -7.05
CA SER A 244 -35.56 3.84 -6.15
C SER A 244 -35.09 2.40 -6.21
N GLN A 245 -35.34 1.65 -5.14
CA GLN A 245 -35.03 0.22 -5.12
C GLN A 245 -35.86 -0.45 -6.22
N PRO A 246 -35.24 -1.27 -7.10
CA PRO A 246 -36.01 -2.03 -8.07
C PRO A 246 -36.92 -3.03 -7.34
N GLU A 247 -38.18 -3.13 -7.79
CA GLU A 247 -39.11 -4.17 -7.36
C GLU A 247 -38.68 -5.52 -7.96
N ASP A 248 -38.79 -6.60 -7.18
CA ASP A 248 -38.63 -8.01 -7.56
C ASP A 248 -37.66 -8.32 -8.72
N LEU A 249 -36.39 -8.59 -8.38
CA LEU A 249 -35.43 -9.27 -9.26
C LEU A 249 -35.39 -10.78 -9.01
N GLU A 250 -36.46 -11.33 -8.41
CA GLU A 250 -36.53 -12.75 -8.07
C GLU A 250 -36.34 -13.60 -9.34
N GLY A 251 -35.27 -14.41 -9.33
CA GLY A 251 -34.98 -15.40 -10.38
C GLY A 251 -33.75 -15.09 -11.25
N ASP A 252 -33.27 -13.86 -11.33
CA ASP A 252 -32.04 -13.55 -12.09
C ASP A 252 -30.80 -13.61 -11.19
N LYS A 253 -30.20 -14.80 -11.11
CA LYS A 253 -28.98 -15.06 -10.32
C LYS A 253 -27.77 -14.23 -10.76
N LEU A 254 -27.79 -13.69 -11.99
CA LEU A 254 -26.71 -12.92 -12.60
C LEU A 254 -26.90 -11.41 -12.48
N THR A 255 -28.05 -10.98 -11.97
CA THR A 255 -28.31 -9.57 -11.69
C THR A 255 -28.01 -9.26 -10.22
N ARG A 256 -27.45 -8.07 -9.99
CA ARG A 256 -27.10 -7.57 -8.67
C ARG A 256 -27.60 -6.16 -8.48
N VAL A 257 -28.17 -5.90 -7.31
CA VAL A 257 -28.53 -4.56 -6.85
C VAL A 257 -27.52 -4.13 -5.82
N THR A 258 -26.81 -3.06 -6.13
CA THR A 258 -25.90 -2.39 -5.20
C THR A 258 -26.54 -1.09 -4.73
N PRO A 259 -26.83 -0.96 -3.43
CA PRO A 259 -27.10 0.34 -2.85
C PRO A 259 -25.86 1.25 -3.04
N LEU A 260 -26.10 2.43 -3.61
CA LEU A 260 -25.14 3.49 -3.86
C LEU A 260 -25.48 4.72 -3.03
N PRO A 261 -24.96 4.83 -1.80
CA PRO A 261 -25.01 6.07 -1.04
C PRO A 261 -24.28 7.16 -1.83
N SER A 262 -25.04 8.09 -2.40
CA SER A 262 -24.56 9.11 -3.32
C SER A 262 -24.66 10.49 -2.69
N HIS A 263 -23.66 11.31 -2.94
CA HIS A 263 -23.67 12.74 -2.67
C HIS A 263 -24.10 13.48 -3.93
N LYS A 264 -24.57 14.71 -3.75
CA LYS A 264 -25.01 15.60 -4.81
C LYS A 264 -24.11 16.84 -4.86
N THR A 265 -23.86 17.36 -6.05
CA THR A 265 -23.21 18.66 -6.25
C THR A 265 -23.60 19.23 -7.62
N THR A 266 -23.46 20.53 -7.79
CA THR A 266 -23.66 21.20 -9.08
C THR A 266 -22.33 21.38 -9.80
N VAL A 267 -22.27 21.07 -11.08
CA VAL A 267 -21.11 21.35 -11.94
C VAL A 267 -21.52 22.21 -13.12
N THR A 268 -20.58 22.98 -13.65
CA THR A 268 -20.79 23.75 -14.88
C THR A 268 -20.04 23.07 -16.02
N ASN A 269 -20.76 22.72 -17.09
CA ASN A 269 -20.16 22.11 -18.28
C ASN A 269 -19.34 23.14 -19.08
N GLU A 270 -18.70 22.71 -20.17
CA GLU A 270 -17.89 23.60 -21.03
C GLU A 270 -18.70 24.71 -21.69
N ALA A 271 -20.00 24.51 -21.91
CA ALA A 271 -20.91 25.51 -22.46
C ALA A 271 -21.39 26.54 -21.42
N GLY A 272 -20.91 26.45 -20.16
CA GLY A 272 -21.31 27.35 -19.09
C GLY A 272 -22.66 27.01 -18.47
N GLN A 273 -23.23 25.85 -18.78
CA GLN A 273 -24.52 25.41 -18.22
C GLN A 273 -24.28 24.66 -16.92
N GLU A 274 -25.02 25.04 -15.89
CA GLU A 274 -25.06 24.33 -14.61
C GLU A 274 -25.93 23.09 -14.72
N ARG A 275 -25.46 21.99 -14.13
CA ARG A 275 -26.21 20.75 -13.98
C ARG A 275 -25.86 20.06 -12.67
N GLU A 276 -26.84 19.37 -12.12
CA GLU A 276 -26.67 18.56 -10.92
C GLU A 276 -26.06 17.21 -11.31
N ILE A 277 -25.11 16.74 -10.51
CA ILE A 277 -24.53 15.41 -10.65
C ILE A 277 -24.52 14.71 -9.29
N PHE A 278 -24.40 13.40 -9.36
CA PHE A 278 -24.28 12.55 -8.19
C PHE A 278 -22.98 11.76 -8.22
N PHE A 279 -22.42 11.50 -7.04
CA PHE A 279 -21.22 10.71 -6.91
C PHE A 279 -21.16 9.95 -5.59
N GLY A 280 -20.66 8.71 -5.63
CA GLY A 280 -20.30 7.97 -4.43
C GLY A 280 -18.93 8.40 -3.94
N LEU A 281 -18.78 8.51 -2.61
CA LEU A 281 -17.52 8.85 -1.95
C LEU A 281 -17.14 7.77 -0.95
N ILE A 282 -16.04 7.07 -1.20
CA ILE A 282 -15.55 5.99 -0.34
C ILE A 282 -14.09 6.29 0.02
N PRO A 283 -13.84 6.88 1.21
CA PRO A 283 -12.47 6.98 1.72
C PRO A 283 -11.96 5.57 2.04
N ARG A 284 -10.70 5.31 1.69
CA ARG A 284 -10.06 4.01 1.84
C ARG A 284 -8.69 4.21 2.49
N ALA A 285 -8.63 3.92 3.77
CA ALA A 285 -7.38 3.63 4.45
C ALA A 285 -6.97 2.18 4.14
N LYS A 286 -5.68 1.98 3.90
CA LYS A 286 -5.17 0.65 3.61
C LYS A 286 -4.86 -0.10 4.90
N VAL A 287 -5.52 -1.25 5.09
CA VAL A 287 -5.29 -2.11 6.26
C VAL A 287 -3.88 -2.70 6.29
N ASP A 288 -3.36 -2.97 7.48
CA ASP A 288 -1.98 -3.43 7.71
C ASP A 288 -1.61 -4.70 6.97
N GLU A 289 -2.52 -5.68 6.89
CA GLU A 289 -2.29 -6.90 6.13
C GLU A 289 -2.04 -6.62 4.64
N SER A 290 -2.81 -5.69 4.05
CA SER A 290 -2.62 -5.26 2.67
C SER A 290 -1.32 -4.49 2.47
N ARG A 291 -0.84 -3.78 3.51
CA ARG A 291 0.48 -3.13 3.50
C ARG A 291 1.58 -4.18 3.57
N LEU A 292 1.47 -5.14 4.48
CA LEU A 292 2.43 -6.22 4.68
C LEU A 292 2.62 -7.08 3.42
N ILE A 293 1.52 -7.58 2.83
CA ILE A 293 1.58 -8.35 1.57
C ILE A 293 2.24 -7.53 0.45
N LYS A 294 1.92 -6.23 0.36
CA LYS A 294 2.53 -5.36 -0.65
C LYS A 294 4.02 -5.13 -0.40
N THR A 295 4.43 -4.91 0.84
CA THR A 295 5.83 -4.75 1.24
C THR A 295 6.63 -6.02 0.91
N MET A 296 6.12 -7.20 1.27
CA MET A 296 6.76 -8.49 0.97
C MET A 296 6.92 -8.71 -0.53
N ARG A 297 5.87 -8.42 -1.30
CA ARG A 297 5.89 -8.53 -2.76
C ARG A 297 6.96 -7.66 -3.41
N TYR A 298 7.02 -6.38 -3.04
CA TYR A 298 7.99 -5.46 -3.63
C TYR A 298 9.38 -5.59 -3.03
N GLY A 299 9.52 -6.32 -1.91
CA GLY A 299 10.76 -6.46 -1.17
C GLY A 299 11.36 -5.11 -0.79
N CYS A 300 10.54 -4.10 -0.49
CA CYS A 300 10.99 -2.75 -0.12
C CYS A 300 10.77 -2.47 1.37
N HIS A 301 11.20 -1.30 1.86
CA HIS A 301 10.77 -0.85 3.18
C HIS A 301 9.29 -0.48 3.18
N VAL A 302 8.64 -0.63 4.34
CA VAL A 302 7.26 -0.19 4.51
C VAL A 302 7.16 1.31 4.23
N GLY A 303 6.13 1.74 3.51
CA GLY A 303 5.95 3.16 3.18
C GLY A 303 6.75 3.66 1.98
N GLU A 304 7.83 2.98 1.56
CA GLU A 304 8.68 3.43 0.44
C GLU A 304 7.92 3.46 -0.90
N LYS A 305 6.98 2.53 -1.07
CA LYS A 305 6.10 2.43 -2.25
C LYS A 305 4.61 2.56 -1.92
N ASP A 306 4.26 2.93 -0.69
CA ASP A 306 2.88 3.12 -0.25
C ASP A 306 2.42 4.56 -0.42
N VAL A 307 2.37 4.99 -1.67
CA VAL A 307 1.70 6.23 -2.08
C VAL A 307 0.18 6.09 -2.13
N ASP A 308 -0.36 4.90 -1.85
CA ASP A 308 -1.80 4.56 -1.82
C ASP A 308 -2.34 4.37 -0.39
N LEU A 309 -1.71 4.99 0.62
CA LEU A 309 -2.19 4.92 2.01
C LEU A 309 -3.56 5.61 2.15
N ASN A 310 -3.71 6.76 1.49
CA ASN A 310 -4.95 7.52 1.39
C ASN A 310 -5.57 7.38 0.01
N GLY A 311 -6.43 6.38 -0.14
CA GLY A 311 -7.23 6.20 -1.35
C GLY A 311 -8.58 6.90 -1.22
N ILE A 312 -8.97 7.68 -2.21
CA ILE A 312 -10.34 8.19 -2.35
C ILE A 312 -10.94 7.52 -3.57
N ARG A 313 -11.95 6.67 -3.34
CA ARG A 313 -12.72 6.07 -4.42
C ARG A 313 -13.95 6.91 -4.69
N LEU A 314 -14.13 7.26 -5.96
CA LEU A 314 -15.29 7.98 -6.45
C LEU A 314 -15.99 7.13 -7.50
N ASN A 315 -17.32 7.12 -7.48
CA ASN A 315 -18.10 6.57 -8.58
C ASN A 315 -19.01 7.66 -9.14
N PHE A 316 -19.16 7.66 -10.47
CA PHE A 316 -19.98 8.61 -11.20
C PHE A 316 -20.85 7.86 -12.20
N ASP A 317 -21.92 8.50 -12.63
CA ASP A 317 -22.88 7.89 -13.55
C ASP A 317 -22.29 7.81 -14.97
N ASN A 318 -21.47 8.79 -15.36
CA ASN A 318 -20.82 8.85 -16.67
C ASN A 318 -19.46 9.58 -16.63
N ARG A 319 -18.78 9.58 -17.78
CA ARG A 319 -17.44 10.15 -17.94
C ARG A 319 -17.39 11.68 -17.79
N GLU A 320 -18.41 12.35 -18.29
CA GLU A 320 -18.49 13.81 -18.31
C GLU A 320 -18.65 14.34 -16.89
N ASP A 321 -19.47 13.68 -16.07
CA ASP A 321 -19.70 14.04 -14.66
C ASP A 321 -18.41 14.05 -13.86
N TRP A 322 -17.59 13.00 -13.94
CA TRP A 322 -16.35 12.96 -13.16
C TRP A 322 -15.34 13.99 -13.66
N ALA A 323 -15.26 14.21 -14.97
CA ALA A 323 -14.36 15.18 -15.57
C ALA A 323 -14.70 16.61 -15.11
N ASP A 324 -15.98 16.98 -15.21
CA ASP A 324 -16.50 18.27 -14.76
C ASP A 324 -16.34 18.42 -13.25
N PHE A 325 -16.66 17.37 -12.48
CA PHE A 325 -16.49 17.35 -11.03
C PHE A 325 -15.04 17.60 -10.63
N PHE A 326 -14.08 16.89 -11.22
CA PHE A 326 -12.69 17.00 -10.81
C PHE A 326 -12.12 18.39 -11.17
N ARG A 327 -12.52 18.94 -12.32
CA ARG A 327 -12.17 20.31 -12.74
C ARG A 327 -12.78 21.37 -11.82
N MET A 328 -14.09 21.34 -11.63
CA MET A 328 -14.86 22.43 -11.03
C MET A 328 -14.98 22.32 -9.51
N GLN A 329 -14.98 21.10 -8.97
CA GLN A 329 -15.15 20.86 -7.53
C GLN A 329 -13.82 20.54 -6.86
N ILE A 330 -13.00 19.63 -7.39
CA ILE A 330 -11.74 19.30 -6.72
C ILE A 330 -10.71 20.40 -6.94
N ILE A 331 -10.28 20.63 -8.19
CA ILE A 331 -9.18 21.56 -8.46
C ILE A 331 -9.54 22.99 -8.08
N ALA A 332 -10.71 23.50 -8.47
CA ALA A 332 -11.07 24.88 -8.19
C ALA A 332 -11.26 25.14 -6.68
N LYS A 333 -11.88 24.23 -5.91
CA LYS A 333 -12.07 24.43 -4.46
C LYS A 333 -10.77 24.29 -3.69
N VAL A 334 -9.90 23.34 -4.05
CA VAL A 334 -8.54 23.24 -3.49
C VAL A 334 -7.76 24.53 -3.75
N LYS A 335 -7.78 25.05 -4.98
CA LYS A 335 -7.11 26.32 -5.31
C LYS A 335 -7.65 27.49 -4.48
N ASN A 336 -8.97 27.59 -4.33
CA ASN A 336 -9.59 28.63 -3.53
C ASN A 336 -9.20 28.55 -2.06
N GLU A 337 -9.20 27.35 -1.48
CA GLU A 337 -8.79 27.16 -0.09
C GLU A 337 -7.31 27.50 0.14
N ILE A 338 -6.43 27.10 -0.79
CA ILE A 338 -5.01 27.49 -0.74
C ILE A 338 -4.89 29.00 -0.85
N ARG A 339 -5.65 29.65 -1.73
CA ARG A 339 -5.66 31.11 -1.89
C ARG A 339 -6.07 31.81 -0.59
N GLU A 340 -7.17 31.38 0.03
CA GLU A 340 -7.65 31.91 1.30
C GLU A 340 -6.59 31.77 2.40
N GLY A 341 -6.03 30.57 2.58
CA GLY A 341 -4.98 30.35 3.59
C GLY A 341 -3.70 31.14 3.32
N LEU A 342 -3.34 31.38 2.05
CA LEU A 342 -2.19 32.23 1.70
C LEU A 342 -2.47 33.72 2.00
N HIS A 343 -3.70 34.19 1.77
CA HIS A 343 -4.11 35.55 2.16
C HIS A 343 -4.09 35.74 3.67
N GLU A 344 -4.64 34.79 4.44
CA GLU A 344 -4.57 34.81 5.91
C GLU A 344 -3.12 34.88 6.41
N ARG A 345 -2.20 34.13 5.77
CA ARG A 345 -0.78 34.21 6.10
C ARG A 345 -0.17 35.59 5.79
N LEU A 346 -0.56 36.25 4.71
CA LEU A 346 -0.06 37.58 4.33
C LEU A 346 -0.45 38.68 5.34
N GLU A 347 -1.55 38.49 6.06
CA GLU A 347 -2.00 39.37 7.14
C GLU A 347 -1.17 39.21 8.43
N GLY A 348 -0.41 38.12 8.54
CA GLY A 348 0.49 37.86 9.65
C GLY A 348 1.82 38.63 9.60
N ASN A 349 2.61 38.49 10.68
CA ASN A 349 3.96 39.04 10.76
C ASN A 349 4.95 38.16 9.98
N LEU A 350 5.12 38.45 8.69
CA LEU A 350 6.06 37.78 7.79
C LEU A 350 7.28 38.63 7.50
N ASN A 351 8.42 37.99 7.26
CA ASN A 351 9.57 38.68 6.67
C ASN A 351 9.37 38.93 5.16
N GLU A 352 10.25 39.73 4.55
CA GLU A 352 10.14 40.15 3.14
C GLU A 352 10.23 38.96 2.17
N ASP A 353 11.09 37.98 2.47
CA ASP A 353 11.28 36.79 1.65
C ASP A 353 10.03 35.88 1.70
N GLU A 354 9.47 35.64 2.88
CA GLU A 354 8.23 34.88 3.06
C GLU A 354 7.04 35.54 2.36
N ARG A 355 6.92 36.86 2.47
CA ARG A 355 5.87 37.62 1.77
C ARG A 355 6.04 37.50 0.25
N LYS A 356 7.26 37.62 -0.26
CA LYS A 356 7.55 37.48 -1.69
C LYS A 356 7.25 36.06 -2.20
N GLU A 357 7.57 35.03 -1.42
CA GLU A 357 7.22 33.65 -1.73
C GLU A 357 5.70 33.46 -1.81
N ILE A 358 4.94 33.94 -0.83
CA ILE A 358 3.48 33.80 -0.82
C ILE A 358 2.84 34.54 -2.00
N LEU A 359 3.27 35.76 -2.30
CA LEU A 359 2.78 36.51 -3.46
C LEU A 359 3.06 35.76 -4.77
N ALA A 360 4.26 35.19 -4.93
CA ALA A 360 4.58 34.37 -6.10
C ALA A 360 3.69 33.11 -6.19
N ARG A 361 3.35 32.49 -5.06
CA ARG A 361 2.42 31.34 -5.02
C ARG A 361 1.00 31.75 -5.43
N LEU A 362 0.52 32.90 -4.96
CA LEU A 362 -0.79 33.45 -5.32
C LEU A 362 -0.87 33.76 -6.82
N ASP A 363 0.14 34.43 -7.38
CA ASP A 363 0.20 34.75 -8.80
C ASP A 363 0.13 33.49 -9.68
N ASN A 364 0.74 32.39 -9.24
CA ASN A 364 0.75 31.12 -9.99
C ASN A 364 -0.59 30.36 -9.92
N LEU A 365 -1.39 30.51 -8.86
CA LEU A 365 -2.65 29.75 -8.68
C LEU A 365 -3.69 30.05 -9.77
N ASP A 366 -3.73 31.29 -10.24
CA ASP A 366 -4.71 31.77 -11.23
C ASP A 366 -4.23 31.68 -12.68
N GLN A 367 -2.95 31.40 -12.87
CA GLN A 367 -2.39 31.17 -14.19
C GLN A 367 -2.81 29.76 -14.68
N ASN A 368 -2.92 29.61 -16.00
CA ASN A 368 -2.98 28.30 -16.68
C ASN A 368 -4.33 27.56 -16.67
N LYS A 369 -5.45 28.28 -16.62
CA LYS A 369 -6.77 27.68 -16.91
C LYS A 369 -6.75 26.84 -18.20
N GLU A 370 -6.10 27.35 -19.25
CA GLU A 370 -5.98 26.65 -20.53
C GLU A 370 -5.24 25.31 -20.44
N VAL A 371 -4.19 25.21 -19.62
CA VAL A 371 -3.41 23.97 -19.44
C VAL A 371 -4.21 22.94 -18.64
N TRP A 372 -4.98 23.40 -17.65
CA TRP A 372 -5.93 22.54 -16.94
C TRP A 372 -7.04 22.04 -17.86
N ASP A 373 -7.63 22.92 -18.67
CA ASP A 373 -8.63 22.54 -19.67
C ASP A 373 -8.04 21.57 -20.72
N GLU A 374 -6.78 21.76 -21.15
CA GLU A 374 -6.05 20.81 -22.02
C GLU A 374 -5.85 19.45 -21.35
N PHE A 375 -5.50 19.42 -20.06
CA PHE A 375 -5.40 18.19 -19.27
C PHE A 375 -6.75 17.46 -19.16
N PHE A 376 -7.83 18.18 -18.82
CA PHE A 376 -9.17 17.58 -18.66
C PHE A 376 -9.75 17.07 -19.99
N ARG A 377 -9.60 17.82 -21.08
CA ARG A 377 -10.01 17.36 -22.41
C ARG A 377 -9.18 16.16 -22.86
N GLY A 378 -7.86 16.29 -22.83
CA GLY A 378 -7.02 15.29 -23.44
C GLY A 378 -6.82 14.00 -22.62
N ILE A 379 -6.52 14.11 -21.32
CA ILE A 379 -6.21 12.93 -20.50
C ILE A 379 -7.49 12.32 -19.92
N ILE A 380 -8.45 13.17 -19.54
CA ILE A 380 -9.61 12.76 -18.75
C ILE A 380 -10.80 12.41 -19.64
N LYS A 381 -11.07 13.15 -20.71
CA LYS A 381 -12.08 12.77 -21.73
C LYS A 381 -11.56 11.79 -22.78
N GLY A 382 -10.28 11.41 -22.71
CA GLY A 382 -9.69 10.39 -23.59
C GLY A 382 -9.36 10.93 -24.99
N GLU A 383 -9.31 12.24 -25.17
CA GLU A 383 -9.01 12.87 -26.46
C GLU A 383 -7.52 12.74 -26.85
N MET A 384 -6.61 12.43 -25.90
CA MET A 384 -5.19 12.16 -26.16
C MET A 384 -4.88 10.67 -26.34
N LYS A 385 -4.34 10.35 -27.52
CA LYS A 385 -4.09 8.97 -27.96
C LYS A 385 -2.71 8.41 -27.61
N ASN A 386 -1.69 9.23 -27.31
CA ASN A 386 -0.34 8.71 -27.00
C ASN A 386 0.19 9.14 -25.61
N GLU A 387 1.08 8.31 -25.04
CA GLU A 387 1.66 8.50 -23.70
C GLU A 387 2.61 9.71 -23.60
N ASP A 388 3.29 10.07 -24.69
CA ASP A 388 4.25 11.17 -24.73
C ASP A 388 3.56 12.55 -24.66
N GLU A 389 2.42 12.72 -25.31
CA GLU A 389 1.55 13.90 -25.20
C GLU A 389 1.07 14.06 -23.76
N ARG A 390 0.62 12.96 -23.13
CA ARG A 390 0.23 12.97 -21.72
C ARG A 390 1.38 13.39 -20.82
N LYS A 391 2.58 12.83 -21.01
CA LYS A 391 3.79 13.22 -20.27
C LYS A 391 4.17 14.68 -20.48
N LYS A 392 4.05 15.20 -21.70
CA LYS A 392 4.31 16.61 -22.01
C LYS A 392 3.36 17.54 -21.25
N ILE A 393 2.07 17.24 -21.23
CA ILE A 393 1.07 18.09 -20.57
C ILE A 393 1.19 18.00 -19.05
N LEU A 394 1.43 16.80 -18.50
CA LEU A 394 1.76 16.67 -17.07
C LEU A 394 3.01 17.45 -16.68
N LYS A 395 4.05 17.41 -17.52
CA LYS A 395 5.27 18.18 -17.28
C LYS A 395 5.00 19.68 -17.33
N LYS A 396 4.21 20.16 -18.30
CA LYS A 396 3.78 21.56 -18.36
C LYS A 396 3.01 21.93 -17.09
N LEU A 397 2.00 21.15 -16.72
CA LEU A 397 1.15 21.38 -15.56
C LEU A 397 1.98 21.45 -14.26
N ASN A 398 2.84 20.46 -14.01
CA ASN A 398 3.68 20.40 -12.81
C ASN A 398 4.82 21.44 -12.79
N ASN A 399 5.22 21.97 -13.95
CA ASN A 399 6.21 23.05 -14.01
C ASN A 399 5.61 24.40 -13.63
N ILE A 400 4.30 24.59 -13.84
CA ILE A 400 3.66 25.89 -13.65
C ILE A 400 2.83 25.91 -12.35
N GLU A 401 2.21 24.80 -11.97
CA GLU A 401 1.46 24.68 -10.72
C GLU A 401 2.34 24.10 -9.62
N GLN A 402 2.73 24.94 -8.66
CA GLN A 402 3.58 24.54 -7.54
C GLN A 402 2.78 23.92 -6.39
N ASN A 403 1.46 24.14 -6.35
CA ASN A 403 0.62 23.71 -5.25
C ASN A 403 -0.09 22.37 -5.49
N ILE A 404 -0.27 21.97 -6.75
CA ILE A 404 -0.94 20.72 -7.11
C ILE A 404 -0.05 19.97 -8.11
N GLU A 405 0.51 18.84 -7.68
CA GLU A 405 1.29 17.94 -8.53
C GLU A 405 0.44 16.74 -8.92
N ILE A 406 0.28 16.49 -10.22
CA ILE A 406 -0.40 15.29 -10.72
C ILE A 406 0.64 14.32 -11.29
N SER A 407 0.52 13.05 -10.92
CA SER A 407 1.37 11.97 -11.43
C SER A 407 0.59 10.70 -11.73
N GLU A 408 1.12 9.93 -12.69
CA GLU A 408 0.62 8.62 -13.11
C GLU A 408 -0.89 8.54 -13.46
N PRO A 409 -1.47 9.50 -14.25
CA PRO A 409 -2.84 9.32 -14.71
C PRO A 409 -2.93 8.08 -15.59
N LYS A 410 -3.87 7.21 -15.23
CA LYS A 410 -4.04 5.87 -15.77
C LYS A 410 -5.51 5.68 -16.06
N ASP A 411 -5.84 5.69 -17.34
CA ASP A 411 -7.21 5.61 -17.81
C ASP A 411 -7.47 4.28 -18.50
N SER A 412 -8.49 3.58 -18.02
CA SER A 412 -8.99 2.31 -18.55
C SER A 412 -10.51 2.26 -18.54
N LEU A 413 -11.19 3.41 -18.36
CA LEU A 413 -12.64 3.48 -18.20
C LEU A 413 -13.41 2.81 -19.35
N ASP A 414 -12.87 2.87 -20.58
CA ASP A 414 -13.50 2.28 -21.77
C ASP A 414 -13.12 0.80 -22.02
N GLY A 415 -12.50 0.11 -21.06
CA GLY A 415 -12.14 -1.31 -21.19
C GLY A 415 -10.80 -1.61 -21.85
N GLY A 416 -9.88 -0.64 -21.89
CA GLY A 416 -8.50 -0.84 -22.34
C GLY A 416 -7.59 -1.40 -21.24
N GLY A 417 -6.76 -2.40 -21.58
CA GLY A 417 -5.82 -2.99 -20.63
C GLY A 417 -4.64 -2.06 -20.31
N PHE A 418 -4.14 -2.08 -19.06
CA PHE A 418 -2.94 -1.29 -18.72
C PHE A 418 -1.67 -1.87 -19.35
N ALA A 419 -1.08 -1.14 -20.31
CA ALA A 419 0.27 -1.43 -20.84
C ALA A 419 1.36 -1.07 -19.82
N GLY A 420 1.45 -1.84 -18.74
CA GLY A 420 2.51 -1.76 -17.73
C GLY A 420 3.38 -3.02 -17.72
N SER A 421 4.70 -2.85 -17.68
CA SER A 421 5.70 -3.92 -17.58
C SER A 421 5.70 -4.63 -16.21
N ALA A 422 5.05 -4.04 -15.21
CA ALA A 422 4.74 -4.71 -13.95
C ALA A 422 3.34 -5.35 -14.02
N ALA A 423 3.16 -6.52 -13.41
CA ALA A 423 1.84 -7.08 -13.12
C ALA A 423 1.03 -6.07 -12.26
N SER A 424 0.36 -5.15 -12.94
CA SER A 424 -0.45 -4.11 -12.32
C SER A 424 -1.79 -4.72 -11.99
N SER A 425 -2.16 -4.60 -10.72
CA SER A 425 -3.34 -5.17 -10.09
C SER A 425 -4.66 -4.48 -10.49
N SER A 426 -4.73 -4.03 -11.74
CA SER A 426 -5.85 -3.29 -12.34
C SER A 426 -5.92 -3.55 -13.82
N LYS A 427 -5.08 -4.45 -14.38
CA LYS A 427 -4.86 -4.62 -15.82
C LYS A 427 -6.16 -4.68 -16.63
N ASP A 428 -7.22 -5.25 -16.06
CA ASP A 428 -8.52 -5.41 -16.73
C ASP A 428 -9.69 -4.69 -16.03
N LEU A 429 -9.41 -3.82 -15.04
CA LEU A 429 -10.42 -3.01 -14.37
C LEU A 429 -10.69 -1.75 -15.19
N LYS A 430 -11.97 -1.43 -15.39
CA LYS A 430 -12.38 -0.12 -15.91
C LYS A 430 -12.28 0.94 -14.82
N ILE A 431 -11.15 1.63 -14.77
CA ILE A 431 -10.88 2.64 -13.74
C ILE A 431 -10.03 3.79 -14.27
N PHE A 432 -10.27 5.00 -13.78
CA PHE A 432 -9.31 6.09 -13.88
C PHE A 432 -8.58 6.27 -12.55
N LYS A 433 -7.25 6.22 -12.59
CA LYS A 433 -6.38 6.42 -11.42
C LYS A 433 -5.51 7.63 -11.63
N LEU A 434 -5.34 8.45 -10.60
CA LEU A 434 -4.34 9.50 -10.57
C LEU A 434 -3.78 9.66 -9.15
N LYS A 435 -2.53 10.08 -9.06
CA LYS A 435 -1.94 10.53 -7.80
C LYS A 435 -1.83 12.04 -7.81
N MET A 436 -2.34 12.67 -6.77
CA MET A 436 -2.29 14.12 -6.59
C MET A 436 -1.54 14.44 -5.31
N LYS A 437 -0.60 15.37 -5.35
CA LYS A 437 -0.03 15.95 -4.13
C LYS A 437 -0.48 17.40 -4.03
N ILE A 438 -1.02 17.77 -2.88
CA ILE A 438 -1.47 19.13 -2.59
C ILE A 438 -0.50 19.75 -1.59
N THR A 439 0.11 20.88 -1.95
CA THR A 439 0.89 21.73 -1.05
C THR A 439 -0.04 22.79 -0.46
N ARG A 440 -0.34 22.68 0.83
CA ARG A 440 -1.23 23.59 1.55
C ARG A 440 -0.60 24.98 1.75
N ALA A 441 -1.40 25.92 2.23
CA ALA A 441 -0.93 27.27 2.51
C ALA A 441 0.26 27.28 3.48
N ASP A 442 0.28 26.40 4.48
CA ASP A 442 1.37 26.19 5.46
C ASP A 442 2.63 25.53 4.88
N GLY A 443 2.60 25.07 3.62
CA GLY A 443 3.71 24.39 2.95
C GLY A 443 3.73 22.87 3.13
N ARG A 444 2.85 22.28 3.95
CA ARG A 444 2.73 20.83 4.09
C ARG A 444 2.23 20.21 2.80
N ARG A 445 2.77 19.04 2.45
CA ARG A 445 2.45 18.30 1.22
C ARG A 445 1.70 17.03 1.53
N HIS A 446 0.47 16.94 1.06
CA HIS A 446 -0.37 15.76 1.29
C HIS A 446 -0.59 14.98 -0.01
N PRO A 447 -0.23 13.70 -0.06
CA PRO A 447 -0.51 12.83 -1.20
C PRO A 447 -1.90 12.19 -1.12
N TYR A 448 -2.56 12.09 -2.27
CA TYR A 448 -3.86 11.46 -2.46
C TYR A 448 -3.82 10.54 -3.68
N GLU A 449 -4.37 9.33 -3.56
CA GLU A 449 -4.69 8.48 -4.71
C GLU A 449 -6.19 8.57 -4.98
N PHE A 450 -6.58 9.04 -6.16
CA PHE A 450 -7.97 8.98 -6.61
C PHE A 450 -8.18 7.77 -7.52
N GLN A 451 -9.27 7.08 -7.26
CA GLN A 451 -9.73 5.89 -7.97
C GLN A 451 -11.16 6.14 -8.43
N ILE A 452 -11.35 6.40 -9.71
CA ILE A 452 -12.62 6.84 -10.28
C ILE A 452 -13.21 5.71 -11.10
N PHE A 453 -14.47 5.38 -10.81
CA PHE A 453 -15.21 4.31 -11.47
C PHE A 453 -16.45 4.85 -12.17
N LEU A 454 -16.77 4.26 -13.32
CA LEU A 454 -18.10 4.31 -13.92
C LEU A 454 -18.94 3.13 -13.44
N PRO A 455 -20.25 3.08 -13.70
CA PRO A 455 -21.14 2.09 -13.10
C PRO A 455 -20.70 0.64 -13.36
N ASP A 456 -20.26 0.34 -14.58
CA ASP A 456 -19.75 -0.97 -14.99
C ASP A 456 -18.41 -1.33 -14.33
N GLY A 457 -17.46 -0.39 -14.28
CA GLY A 457 -16.20 -0.56 -13.56
C GLY A 457 -16.39 -0.75 -12.05
N TYR A 458 -17.39 -0.06 -11.47
CA TYR A 458 -17.74 -0.20 -10.06
C TYR A 458 -18.43 -1.55 -9.77
N ALA A 459 -19.31 -2.01 -10.67
CA ALA A 459 -19.88 -3.35 -10.60
C ALA A 459 -18.79 -4.43 -10.74
N ASP A 460 -17.87 -4.29 -11.69
CA ASP A 460 -16.76 -5.22 -11.89
C ASP A 460 -15.84 -5.32 -10.67
N ILE A 461 -15.44 -4.18 -10.08
CA ILE A 461 -14.60 -4.22 -8.87
C ILE A 461 -15.33 -4.82 -7.67
N LYS A 462 -16.67 -4.79 -7.64
CA LYS A 462 -17.45 -5.35 -6.53
C LYS A 462 -17.78 -6.84 -6.73
N TYR A 463 -18.11 -7.24 -7.95
CA TYR A 463 -18.73 -8.54 -8.24
C TYR A 463 -17.86 -9.48 -9.07
N ARG A 464 -16.89 -8.96 -9.82
CA ARG A 464 -15.87 -9.77 -10.51
C ARG A 464 -14.59 -9.85 -9.70
N GLN A 465 -14.05 -8.70 -9.26
CA GLN A 465 -12.81 -8.62 -8.48
C GLN A 465 -13.00 -8.37 -6.98
N GLY A 466 -14.23 -8.06 -6.55
CA GLY A 466 -14.60 -7.83 -5.14
C GLY A 466 -15.08 -9.09 -4.45
N VAL A 467 -15.29 -10.15 -5.23
CA VAL A 467 -14.95 -11.51 -4.84
C VAL A 467 -13.50 -11.45 -4.39
N ASN A 468 -13.15 -11.78 -3.14
CA ASN A 468 -11.81 -11.63 -2.54
C ASN A 468 -10.64 -12.33 -3.30
N THR A 469 -10.88 -12.85 -4.50
CA THR A 469 -9.91 -13.41 -5.44
C THR A 469 -8.72 -12.49 -5.63
N TYR A 470 -8.89 -11.17 -5.64
CA TYR A 470 -7.77 -10.24 -5.81
C TYR A 470 -6.64 -10.40 -4.79
N HIS A 471 -6.98 -10.43 -3.49
CA HIS A 471 -5.98 -10.55 -2.44
C HIS A 471 -5.42 -11.98 -2.39
N ILE A 472 -6.27 -12.96 -2.68
CA ILE A 472 -5.91 -14.37 -2.84
C ILE A 472 -4.89 -14.54 -3.97
N ASP A 473 -5.19 -14.05 -5.17
CA ASP A 473 -4.33 -14.14 -6.34
C ASP A 473 -2.99 -13.48 -6.05
N LYS A 474 -2.94 -12.32 -5.41
CA LYS A 474 -1.67 -11.68 -5.04
C LYS A 474 -0.84 -12.51 -4.07
N PHE A 475 -1.51 -13.13 -3.11
CA PHE A 475 -0.84 -13.98 -2.14
C PHE A 475 -0.19 -15.19 -2.82
N PHE A 476 -0.93 -15.88 -3.70
CA PHE A 476 -0.46 -17.10 -4.38
C PHE A 476 0.40 -16.85 -5.65
N THR A 477 0.00 -15.92 -6.53
CA THR A 477 0.63 -15.74 -7.86
C THR A 477 1.88 -14.86 -7.82
N GLU A 478 2.00 -13.96 -6.84
CA GLU A 478 3.17 -13.07 -6.72
C GLU A 478 4.23 -13.65 -5.74
N GLY A 479 4.06 -14.90 -5.30
CA GLY A 479 5.04 -15.68 -4.54
C GLY A 479 5.16 -15.29 -3.06
N VAL A 480 4.19 -14.55 -2.51
CA VAL A 480 4.15 -14.21 -1.08
C VAL A 480 3.91 -15.46 -0.24
N ASP A 481 3.07 -16.37 -0.72
CA ASP A 481 2.82 -17.67 -0.13
C ASP A 481 4.07 -18.56 -0.08
N GLN A 482 4.90 -18.54 -1.13
CA GLN A 482 6.17 -19.26 -1.19
C GLN A 482 7.21 -18.64 -0.27
N GLN A 483 7.15 -17.32 -0.10
CA GLN A 483 7.95 -16.64 0.91
C GLN A 483 7.51 -17.09 2.31
N LEU A 484 6.24 -17.08 2.65
CA LEU A 484 5.81 -17.35 4.03
C LEU A 484 5.73 -18.83 4.41
N PHE A 485 5.48 -19.70 3.42
CA PHE A 485 5.20 -21.11 3.64
C PHE A 485 5.90 -22.01 2.62
N PRO A 486 7.21 -21.90 2.35
CA PRO A 486 7.87 -22.61 1.25
C PRO A 486 7.73 -24.13 1.31
N GLU A 487 7.56 -24.75 0.13
CA GLU A 487 7.19 -26.17 -0.01
C GLU A 487 8.21 -27.13 0.63
N HIS A 488 9.49 -26.78 0.63
CA HIS A 488 10.52 -27.66 1.19
C HIS A 488 10.45 -27.78 2.72
N TYR A 489 9.86 -26.80 3.42
CA TYR A 489 9.61 -26.84 4.86
C TYR A 489 8.20 -27.31 5.19
N TYR A 490 7.22 -26.96 4.36
CA TYR A 490 5.82 -27.36 4.53
C TYR A 490 5.41 -28.28 3.37
N LYS A 491 5.76 -29.56 3.53
CA LYS A 491 5.52 -30.60 2.52
C LYS A 491 4.06 -31.02 2.47
N GLY A 492 3.62 -31.45 1.29
CA GLY A 492 2.29 -32.02 1.08
C GLY A 492 1.17 -30.99 0.95
N ILE A 493 1.51 -29.69 0.91
CA ILE A 493 0.53 -28.64 0.65
C ILE A 493 0.29 -28.51 -0.85
N ASP A 494 -0.95 -28.72 -1.22
CA ASP A 494 -1.45 -28.46 -2.56
C ASP A 494 -1.87 -26.98 -2.67
N ARG A 495 -0.95 -26.15 -3.14
CA ARG A 495 -1.14 -24.69 -3.26
C ARG A 495 -2.14 -24.32 -4.32
N GLU A 496 -2.15 -25.06 -5.44
CA GLU A 496 -3.09 -24.84 -6.53
C GLU A 496 -4.51 -25.09 -6.03
N LYS A 497 -4.73 -26.22 -5.36
CA LYS A 497 -6.02 -26.52 -4.72
C LYS A 497 -6.37 -25.57 -3.59
N ALA A 498 -5.40 -25.06 -2.83
CA ALA A 498 -5.64 -24.02 -1.83
C ALA A 498 -6.10 -22.71 -2.49
N HIS A 499 -5.41 -22.28 -3.55
CA HIS A 499 -5.77 -21.11 -4.34
C HIS A 499 -7.18 -21.25 -4.93
N GLU A 500 -7.46 -22.32 -5.66
CA GLU A 500 -8.77 -22.62 -6.27
C GLU A 500 -9.89 -22.64 -5.22
N ARG A 501 -9.67 -23.28 -4.08
CA ARG A 501 -10.63 -23.34 -2.98
C ARG A 501 -10.96 -21.95 -2.42
N ASN A 502 -9.95 -21.11 -2.23
CA ASN A 502 -10.17 -19.75 -1.73
C ASN A 502 -10.87 -18.88 -2.76
N VAL A 503 -10.49 -18.99 -4.04
CA VAL A 503 -11.18 -18.34 -5.16
C VAL A 503 -12.65 -18.76 -5.16
N ARG A 504 -12.92 -20.08 -5.11
CA ARG A 504 -14.29 -20.61 -5.09
C ARG A 504 -15.10 -20.12 -3.89
N ARG A 505 -14.55 -20.17 -2.66
CA ARG A 505 -15.22 -19.64 -1.46
C ARG A 505 -15.55 -18.16 -1.58
N ALA A 506 -14.62 -17.39 -2.15
CA ALA A 506 -14.86 -15.99 -2.40
C ALA A 506 -16.01 -15.80 -3.40
N HIS A 507 -16.06 -16.60 -4.48
CA HIS A 507 -17.18 -16.60 -5.44
C HIS A 507 -18.49 -16.98 -4.78
N GLU A 508 -18.53 -18.06 -4.00
CA GLU A 508 -19.71 -18.51 -3.24
C GLU A 508 -20.24 -17.41 -2.30
N LYS A 509 -19.37 -16.61 -1.66
CA LYS A 509 -19.80 -15.51 -0.79
C LYS A 509 -20.58 -14.41 -1.52
N VAL A 510 -20.31 -14.21 -2.81
CA VAL A 510 -20.89 -13.11 -3.63
C VAL A 510 -22.00 -13.63 -4.56
N TRP A 511 -21.86 -14.88 -5.01
CA TRP A 511 -22.65 -15.50 -6.06
C TRP A 511 -23.39 -16.76 -5.61
N GLY A 512 -23.10 -17.28 -4.42
CA GLY A 512 -23.86 -18.38 -3.83
C GLY A 512 -25.30 -17.98 -3.59
N ASP A 513 -26.21 -18.94 -3.79
CA ASP A 513 -27.61 -18.77 -3.44
C ASP A 513 -27.70 -18.46 -1.93
N ASN A 514 -28.18 -17.26 -1.57
CA ASN A 514 -28.62 -16.97 -0.20
C ASN A 514 -29.96 -17.69 0.07
N SER A 515 -30.01 -18.99 -0.17
CA SER A 515 -31.09 -19.87 0.31
C SER A 515 -30.67 -20.42 1.67
N HIS A 516 -30.86 -19.61 2.70
CA HIS A 516 -31.02 -20.10 4.07
C HIS A 516 -32.34 -19.60 4.63
#